data_AF-A0A816FNP8-F1
#
_entry.id   AF-A0A816FNP8-F1
#
_cell.length_a   1.000
_cell.length_b   1.000
_cell.length_c   1.000
_cell.angle_alpha   90.00
_cell.angle_beta   90.00
_cell.angle_gamma   90.00
#
_symmetry.space_group_name_H-M   'P 1'
#
loop_
_entity.id
_entity.type
_entity.pdbx_description
1 polymer ?
#
loop_
_entity_poly.entity_id
_entity_poly.type
_entity_poly.pdbx_seq_one_letter_code
_entity_poly.pdbx_strand_id
1 'polypeptide(L)'
;MATDNESILCSICSKPSAKSFCIGCKKYFCRKDFKEHEQQLSMTFDNEIVRSHDELLDLIQKLEKSNYLSLHIFDQIEQWKQITINKVKKAADKAQHELTQLIENRKILIIKQLEPITKEIRSLREEENIVETDIDRLRKKINDMRQ
;
A
#
# COMPACT_ATOMS: atom_id res chain seq x y z
N MET A 1 70.49 -12.37 -41.94
CA MET A 1 70.09 -11.08 -42.52
C MET A 1 68.86 -10.60 -41.75
N ALA A 2 68.91 -9.35 -41.28
CA ALA A 2 67.86 -8.51 -40.69
C ALA A 2 66.90 -9.12 -39.64
N THR A 3 67.13 -8.82 -38.36
CA THR A 3 66.06 -8.72 -37.36
C THR A 3 65.44 -7.32 -37.50
N ASP A 4 64.23 -7.24 -38.06
CA ASP A 4 63.45 -6.00 -38.10
C ASP A 4 63.18 -5.52 -36.67
N ASN A 5 63.89 -4.47 -36.28
CA ASN A 5 63.65 -3.76 -35.03
C ASN A 5 62.50 -2.77 -35.29
N GLU A 6 61.28 -3.29 -35.48
CA GLU A 6 60.07 -2.45 -35.56
C GLU A 6 59.91 -1.72 -34.23
N SER A 7 60.35 -0.47 -34.21
CA SER A 7 60.30 0.36 -33.02
C SER A 7 58.85 0.73 -32.74
N ILE A 8 58.26 0.12 -31.69
CA ILE A 8 56.89 0.38 -31.28
C ILE A 8 56.75 1.85 -30.86
N LEU A 9 55.77 2.54 -31.45
CA LEU A 9 55.50 3.96 -31.20
C LEU A 9 54.70 4.15 -29.91
N CYS A 10 54.99 5.22 -29.18
CA CYS A 10 54.18 5.64 -28.05
C CYS A 10 52.82 6.18 -28.51
N SER A 11 51.74 5.73 -27.88
CA SER A 11 50.36 6.10 -28.22
C SER A 11 49.99 7.57 -27.90
N ILE A 12 50.85 8.31 -27.18
CA ILE A 12 50.65 9.73 -26.85
C ILE A 12 51.61 10.59 -27.68
N CYS A 13 52.92 10.42 -27.55
CA CYS A 13 53.89 11.28 -28.26
C CYS A 13 54.34 10.78 -29.63
N SER A 14 53.88 9.60 -30.09
CA SER A 14 54.23 8.97 -31.38
C SER A 14 55.73 8.75 -31.62
N LYS A 15 56.56 8.79 -30.57
CA LYS A 15 58.00 8.52 -30.67
C LYS A 15 58.28 7.02 -30.62
N PRO A 16 59.30 6.52 -31.35
CA PRO A 16 59.77 5.13 -31.32
C PRO A 16 60.54 4.81 -30.02
N SER A 17 59.86 4.97 -28.88
CA SER A 17 60.43 4.85 -27.54
C SER A 17 59.49 4.13 -26.58
N ALA A 18 58.48 3.43 -27.09
CA ALA A 18 57.55 2.71 -26.24
C ALA A 18 58.26 1.53 -25.56
N LYS A 19 58.16 1.49 -24.23
CA LYS A 19 58.78 0.45 -23.39
C LYS A 19 57.79 -0.19 -22.41
N SER A 20 56.57 0.33 -22.36
CA SER A 20 55.54 -0.08 -21.39
C SER A 20 54.22 -0.27 -22.13
N PHE A 21 53.49 -1.33 -21.78
CA PHE A 21 52.18 -1.65 -22.34
C PHE A 21 51.13 -1.58 -21.23
N CYS A 22 50.07 -0.80 -21.44
CA CYS A 22 48.93 -0.77 -20.53
C CYS A 22 47.92 -1.84 -20.95
N ILE A 23 47.66 -2.80 -20.06
CA ILE A 23 46.69 -3.88 -20.31
C ILE A 23 45.26 -3.33 -20.40
N GLY A 24 44.91 -2.36 -19.53
CA GLY A 24 43.57 -1.75 -19.51
C GLY A 24 43.24 -0.99 -20.80
N CYS A 25 44.18 -0.18 -21.29
CA CYS A 25 43.98 0.61 -22.50
C CYS A 25 44.40 -0.10 -23.79
N LYS A 26 45.07 -1.26 -23.69
CA LYS A 26 45.68 -2.01 -24.82
C LYS A 26 46.57 -1.13 -25.71
N LYS A 27 47.39 -0.27 -25.09
CA LYS A 27 48.23 0.74 -25.76
C LYS A 27 49.66 0.71 -25.26
N TYR A 28 50.60 1.02 -26.14
CA TYR A 28 52.03 1.14 -25.83
C TYR A 28 52.40 2.59 -25.51
N PHE A 29 53.25 2.79 -24.51
CA PHE A 29 53.66 4.10 -24.03
C PHE A 29 55.17 4.17 -23.81
N CYS A 30 55.74 5.37 -23.97
CA CYS A 30 57.07 5.67 -23.44
C CYS A 30 56.98 5.83 -21.92
N ARG A 31 58.10 5.68 -21.20
CA ARG A 31 58.10 5.70 -19.74
C ARG A 31 57.53 6.98 -19.12
N LYS A 32 57.73 8.13 -19.79
CA LYS A 32 57.21 9.43 -19.34
C LYS A 32 55.67 9.45 -19.43
N ASP A 33 55.16 9.18 -20.62
CA ASP A 33 53.72 9.26 -20.91
C ASP A 33 52.93 8.15 -20.20
N PHE A 34 53.55 7.00 -19.92
CA PHE A 34 52.95 5.95 -19.09
C PHE A 34 52.71 6.44 -17.65
N LYS A 35 53.66 7.19 -17.07
CA LYS A 35 53.54 7.72 -15.71
C LYS A 35 52.46 8.81 -15.62
N GLU A 36 52.35 9.61 -16.67
CA GLU A 36 51.29 10.61 -16.80
C GLU A 36 49.91 9.95 -16.96
N HIS A 37 49.83 8.86 -17.72
CA HIS A 37 48.61 8.06 -17.84
C HIS A 37 48.16 7.46 -16.50
N GLU A 38 49.06 6.89 -15.71
CA GLU A 38 48.75 6.40 -14.35
C GLU A 38 48.25 7.53 -13.44
N GLN A 39 48.88 8.71 -13.50
CA GLN A 39 48.46 9.86 -12.71
C GLN A 39 47.06 10.35 -13.12
N GLN A 40 46.76 10.42 -14.41
CA GLN A 40 45.43 10.78 -14.91
C GLN A 40 44.37 9.78 -14.45
N LEU A 41 44.67 8.48 -14.45
CA LEU A 41 43.76 7.45 -13.94
C LEU A 41 43.48 7.63 -12.45
N SER A 42 44.51 7.87 -11.64
CA SER A 42 44.34 8.15 -10.20
C SER A 42 43.47 9.38 -9.97
N MET A 43 43.74 10.48 -10.67
CA MET A 43 42.94 11.71 -10.55
C MET A 43 41.50 11.49 -10.98
N THR A 44 41.25 10.72 -12.04
CA THR A 44 39.90 10.40 -12.51
C THR A 44 39.17 9.56 -11.46
N PHE A 45 39.82 8.54 -10.90
CA PHE A 45 39.25 7.70 -9.86
C PHE A 45 38.86 8.51 -8.61
N ASP A 46 39.74 9.39 -8.14
CA ASP A 46 39.47 10.24 -6.98
C ASP A 46 38.33 11.23 -7.25
N ASN A 47 38.33 11.88 -8.43
CA ASN A 47 37.36 12.93 -8.75
C ASN A 47 35.98 12.40 -9.12
N GLU A 48 35.89 11.25 -9.80
CA GLU A 48 34.62 10.72 -10.30
C GLU A 48 34.07 9.62 -9.40
N ILE A 49 34.91 8.70 -8.93
CA ILE A 49 34.43 7.53 -8.18
C ILE A 49 34.38 7.84 -6.69
N VAL A 50 35.50 8.28 -6.10
CA VAL A 50 35.57 8.55 -4.65
C VAL A 50 34.65 9.70 -4.29
N ARG A 51 34.68 10.80 -5.06
CA ARG A 51 33.80 11.95 -4.80
C ARG A 51 32.31 11.59 -4.88
N SER A 52 31.88 10.86 -5.91
CA SER A 52 30.47 10.46 -6.02
C SER A 52 30.05 9.47 -4.95
N HIS A 53 30.94 8.59 -4.51
CA HIS A 53 30.71 7.71 -3.36
C HIS A 53 30.47 8.52 -2.08
N ASP A 54 31.33 9.50 -1.80
CA ASP A 54 31.24 10.31 -0.59
C ASP A 54 30.01 11.24 -0.61
N GLU A 55 29.68 11.81 -1.77
CA GLU A 55 28.42 12.56 -1.98
C GLU A 55 27.19 11.70 -1.68
N LEU A 56 27.17 10.44 -2.13
CA LEU A 56 26.08 9.52 -1.88
C LEU A 56 25.96 9.14 -0.39
N LEU A 57 27.09 8.90 0.28
CA LEU A 57 27.11 8.65 1.72
C LEU A 57 26.58 9.84 2.52
N ASP A 58 26.99 11.07 2.18
CA ASP A 58 26.52 12.28 2.84
C ASP A 58 25.01 12.50 2.64
N LEU A 59 24.48 12.23 1.44
CA LEU A 59 23.05 12.26 1.16
C LEU A 59 22.27 11.26 2.05
N ILE A 60 22.75 10.02 2.16
CA ILE A 60 22.11 9.00 3.00
C ILE A 60 22.12 9.43 4.48
N GLN A 61 23.26 9.91 4.99
CA GLN A 61 23.36 10.37 6.38
C GLN A 61 22.46 11.58 6.67
N LYS A 62 22.27 12.49 5.69
CA LYS A 62 21.32 13.60 5.80
C LYS A 62 19.87 13.11 5.86
N LEU A 63 19.51 12.09 5.07
CA LEU A 63 18.19 11.47 5.13
C LEU A 63 17.93 10.83 6.50
N GLU A 64 18.91 10.12 7.06
CA GLU A 64 18.80 9.54 8.40
C GLU A 64 18.60 10.61 9.49
N LYS A 65 19.25 11.78 9.38
CA LYS A 65 19.02 12.91 10.30
C LYS A 65 17.63 13.55 10.13
N SER A 66 17.03 13.46 8.94
CA SER A 66 15.67 13.91 8.67
C SER A 66 14.57 12.97 9.20
N ASN A 67 14.93 11.81 9.79
CA ASN A 67 13.98 10.83 10.32
C ASN A 67 12.98 11.37 11.35
N TYR A 68 13.26 12.51 11.99
CA TYR A 68 12.27 13.12 12.88
C TYR A 68 10.97 13.47 12.13
N LEU A 69 11.07 13.96 10.89
CA LEU A 69 9.91 14.29 10.07
C LEU A 69 9.20 13.03 9.56
N SER A 70 9.96 11.98 9.21
CA SER A 70 9.39 10.71 8.74
C SER A 70 8.62 10.00 9.85
N LEU A 71 9.18 9.94 11.07
CA LEU A 71 8.54 9.36 12.25
C LEU A 71 7.23 10.08 12.59
N HIS A 72 7.22 11.43 12.55
CA HIS A 72 6.00 12.19 12.78
C HIS A 72 4.91 11.92 11.72
N ILE A 73 5.28 11.78 10.44
CA ILE A 73 4.33 11.42 9.38
C ILE A 73 3.77 10.01 9.61
N PHE A 74 4.61 9.04 10.01
CA PHE A 74 4.14 7.69 10.36
C PHE A 74 3.14 7.72 11.52
N ASP A 75 3.40 8.50 12.56
CA ASP A 75 2.49 8.68 13.69
C ASP A 75 1.15 9.30 13.25
N GLN A 76 1.18 10.31 12.38
CA GLN A 76 -0.03 10.91 11.82
C GLN A 76 -0.85 9.91 11.00
N ILE A 77 -0.19 9.10 10.16
CA ILE A 77 -0.84 8.05 9.37
C ILE A 77 -1.50 7.02 10.32
N GLU A 78 -0.81 6.61 11.38
CA GLU A 78 -1.37 5.68 12.36
C GLU A 78 -2.58 6.28 13.08
N GLN A 79 -2.50 7.55 13.49
CA GLN A 79 -3.62 8.26 14.10
C GLN A 79 -4.83 8.34 13.16
N TRP A 80 -4.64 8.69 11.90
CA TRP A 80 -5.72 8.74 10.92
C TRP A 80 -6.35 7.36 10.71
N LYS A 81 -5.53 6.30 10.66
CA LYS A 81 -6.01 4.93 10.55
C LYS A 81 -6.90 4.57 11.75
N GLN A 82 -6.43 4.82 12.97
CA GLN A 82 -7.18 4.52 14.19
C GLN A 82 -8.49 5.32 14.28
N ILE A 83 -8.45 6.62 14.01
CA ILE A 83 -9.64 7.49 14.03
C ILE A 83 -10.66 7.00 13.02
N THR A 84 -10.23 6.67 11.79
CA THR A 84 -11.12 6.24 10.71
C THR A 84 -11.78 4.90 11.04
N ILE A 85 -11.00 3.90 11.48
CA ILE A 85 -11.52 2.60 11.89
C ILE A 85 -12.54 2.76 13.03
N ASN A 86 -12.23 3.58 14.03
CA ASN A 86 -13.13 3.81 15.15
C ASN A 86 -14.44 4.48 14.72
N LYS A 87 -14.38 5.47 13.81
CA LYS A 87 -15.58 6.14 13.27
C LYS A 87 -16.47 5.15 12.50
N VAL A 88 -15.87 4.33 11.65
CA VAL A 88 -16.62 3.33 10.86
C VAL A 88 -17.26 2.29 11.78
N LYS A 89 -16.53 1.78 12.78
CA LYS A 89 -17.07 0.85 13.77
C LYS A 89 -18.27 1.44 14.52
N LYS A 90 -18.12 2.65 15.07
CA LYS A 90 -19.22 3.33 15.78
C LYS A 90 -20.46 3.54 14.89
N ALA A 91 -20.27 3.89 13.62
CA ALA A 91 -21.38 4.04 12.69
C ALA A 91 -22.08 2.70 12.40
N ALA A 92 -21.30 1.63 12.21
CA ALA A 92 -21.84 0.28 12.01
C ALA A 92 -22.60 -0.23 13.23
N ASP A 93 -22.02 -0.09 14.43
CA ASP A 93 -22.64 -0.50 15.69
C ASP A 93 -23.96 0.24 15.93
N LYS A 94 -23.99 1.55 15.65
CA LYS A 94 -25.20 2.37 15.73
C LYS A 94 -26.27 1.88 14.76
N ALA A 95 -25.91 1.66 13.49
CA ALA A 95 -26.86 1.17 12.49
C ALA A 95 -27.42 -0.22 12.83
N GLN A 96 -26.59 -1.12 13.34
CA GLN A 96 -27.02 -2.44 13.81
C GLN A 96 -27.99 -2.34 14.99
N HIS A 97 -27.68 -1.47 15.95
CA HIS A 97 -28.54 -1.24 17.11
C HIS A 97 -29.91 -0.67 16.68
N GLU A 98 -29.92 0.35 15.83
CA GLU A 98 -31.15 0.96 15.31
C GLU A 98 -32.00 -0.06 14.53
N LEU A 99 -31.38 -0.86 13.66
CA LEU A 99 -32.08 -1.91 12.93
C LEU A 99 -32.70 -2.95 13.87
N THR A 100 -31.94 -3.38 14.88
CA THR A 100 -32.44 -4.34 15.89
C THR A 100 -33.64 -3.78 16.63
N GLN A 101 -33.59 -2.52 17.05
CA GLN A 101 -34.72 -1.87 17.71
C GLN A 101 -35.94 -1.76 16.79
N LEU A 102 -35.74 -1.41 15.52
CA LEU A 102 -36.84 -1.35 14.54
C LEU A 102 -37.51 -2.72 14.34
N ILE A 103 -36.72 -3.79 14.24
CA ILE A 103 -37.23 -5.15 14.11
C ILE A 103 -38.03 -5.56 15.35
N GLU A 104 -37.48 -5.38 16.55
CA GLU A 104 -38.17 -5.73 17.80
C GLU A 104 -39.46 -4.91 17.99
N ASN A 105 -39.42 -3.61 17.69
CA ASN A 105 -40.61 -2.76 17.74
C ASN A 105 -41.68 -3.22 16.74
N ARG A 106 -41.28 -3.58 15.52
CA ARG A 106 -42.21 -4.11 14.50
C ARG A 106 -42.81 -5.43 14.94
N LYS A 107 -42.02 -6.32 15.54
CA LYS A 107 -42.48 -7.60 16.09
C LYS A 107 -43.53 -7.39 17.19
N ILE A 108 -43.27 -6.49 18.14
CA ILE A 108 -44.22 -6.14 19.20
C ILE A 108 -45.53 -5.61 18.60
N LEU A 109 -45.45 -4.75 17.58
CA LEU A 109 -46.62 -4.20 16.92
C LEU A 109 -47.47 -5.27 16.21
N ILE A 110 -46.83 -6.20 15.51
CA ILE A 110 -47.52 -7.34 14.87
C ILE A 110 -48.19 -8.22 15.92
N ILE A 111 -47.50 -8.53 17.02
CA ILE A 111 -48.07 -9.33 18.12
C ILE A 111 -49.33 -8.65 18.67
N LYS A 112 -49.27 -7.34 18.96
CA LYS A 112 -50.43 -6.58 19.44
C LYS A 112 -51.60 -6.57 18.44
N GLN A 113 -51.31 -6.53 17.14
CA GLN A 113 -52.35 -6.61 16.11
C GLN A 113 -52.97 -8.02 16.01
N LEU A 114 -52.22 -9.08 16.34
CA LEU A 114 -52.72 -10.47 16.37
C LEU A 114 -53.54 -10.80 17.63
N GLU A 115 -53.32 -10.13 18.76
CA GLU A 115 -54.09 -10.34 19.99
C GLU A 115 -55.62 -10.29 19.82
N PRO A 116 -56.24 -9.27 19.18
CA PRO A 116 -57.68 -9.23 19.00
C PRO A 116 -58.20 -10.35 18.11
N ILE A 117 -57.46 -10.72 17.05
CA ILE A 117 -57.80 -11.85 16.18
C ILE A 117 -57.75 -13.15 16.98
N THR A 118 -56.74 -13.31 17.84
CA THR A 118 -56.59 -14.49 18.72
C THR A 118 -57.76 -14.60 19.71
N LYS A 119 -58.21 -13.48 20.28
CA LYS A 119 -59.39 -13.43 21.16
C LYS A 119 -60.67 -13.79 20.39
N GLU A 120 -60.88 -13.22 19.21
CA GLU A 120 -62.03 -13.51 18.34
C GLU A 120 -62.10 -15.00 17.97
N ILE A 121 -60.96 -15.61 17.60
CA ILE A 121 -60.89 -17.04 17.30
C ILE A 121 -61.27 -17.90 18.52
N ARG A 122 -60.82 -17.53 19.73
CA ARG A 122 -61.17 -18.27 20.96
C ARG A 122 -62.67 -18.18 21.25
N SER A 123 -63.24 -16.98 21.22
CA SER A 123 -64.67 -16.77 21.48
C SER A 123 -65.54 -17.55 20.49
N LEU A 124 -65.26 -17.46 19.19
CA LEU A 124 -66.03 -18.19 18.16
C LEU A 124 -65.96 -19.71 18.35
N ARG A 125 -64.82 -20.23 18.82
CA ARG A 125 -64.64 -21.66 19.09
C ARG A 125 -65.38 -22.10 20.35
N GLU A 126 -65.36 -21.29 21.41
CA GLU A 126 -66.05 -21.56 22.68
C GLU A 126 -67.58 -21.50 22.52
N GLU A 127 -68.07 -20.62 21.67
CA GLU A 127 -69.50 -20.45 21.39
C GLU A 127 -70.06 -21.47 20.39
N GLU A 128 -69.21 -22.29 19.76
CA GLU A 128 -69.55 -23.23 18.66
C GLU A 128 -70.32 -22.57 17.49
N ASN A 129 -70.28 -21.24 17.37
CA ASN A 129 -71.07 -20.43 16.43
C ASN A 129 -70.23 -19.94 15.24
N ILE A 130 -69.49 -20.84 14.60
CA ILE A 130 -68.66 -20.48 13.44
C ILE A 130 -69.49 -20.52 12.16
N VAL A 131 -69.55 -19.41 11.43
CA VAL A 131 -70.15 -19.35 10.08
C VAL A 131 -69.15 -18.86 9.03
N GLU A 132 -69.45 -19.08 7.74
CA GLU A 132 -68.57 -18.78 6.61
C GLU A 132 -68.12 -17.32 6.59
N THR A 133 -69.02 -16.39 6.96
CA THR A 133 -68.71 -14.96 7.01
C THR A 133 -67.65 -14.60 8.05
N ASP A 134 -67.58 -15.33 9.17
CA ASP A 134 -66.52 -15.13 10.17
C ASP A 134 -65.16 -15.61 9.65
N ILE A 135 -65.16 -16.75 8.94
CA ILE A 135 -63.96 -17.30 8.31
C ILE A 135 -63.41 -16.33 7.28
N ASP A 136 -64.25 -15.77 6.40
CA ASP A 136 -63.83 -14.82 5.39
C ASP A 136 -63.35 -13.49 6.00
N ARG A 137 -64.01 -13.01 7.06
CA ARG A 137 -63.57 -11.83 7.82
C ARG A 137 -62.19 -12.03 8.44
N LEU A 138 -61.97 -13.14 9.15
CA LEU A 138 -60.69 -13.47 9.78
C LEU A 138 -59.58 -13.67 8.73
N ARG A 139 -59.89 -14.33 7.62
CA ARG A 139 -58.96 -14.51 6.50
C ARG A 139 -58.53 -13.17 5.92
N LYS A 140 -59.46 -12.24 5.74
CA LYS A 140 -59.15 -10.88 5.27
C LYS A 140 -58.23 -10.15 6.25
N LYS A 141 -58.56 -10.12 7.55
CA LYS A 141 -57.72 -9.51 8.58
C LYS A 141 -56.29 -10.06 8.60
N ILE A 142 -56.13 -11.38 8.48
CA ILE A 142 -54.81 -12.03 8.45
C ILE A 142 -54.03 -11.68 7.17
N ASN A 143 -54.71 -11.65 6.01
CA ASN A 143 -54.07 -11.32 4.74
C ASN A 143 -53.65 -9.85 4.66
N ASP A 144 -54.46 -8.93 5.20
CA ASP A 144 -54.13 -7.51 5.27
C ASP A 144 -52.85 -7.26 6.09
N MET A 145 -52.54 -8.13 7.07
CA MET A 145 -51.33 -8.05 7.88
C MET A 145 -50.09 -8.68 7.24
N ARG A 146 -50.25 -9.47 6.17
CA ARG A 146 -49.13 -10.11 5.45
C ARG A 146 -48.52 -9.22 4.37
N GLN A 147 -49.24 -8.18 3.94
CA GLN A 147 -48.78 -7.17 3.00
C GLN A 147 -47.91 -6.12 3.72
#